data_AF-A0A967C8U9-F1
#
_entry.id   AF-A0A967C8U9-F1
#
_cell.length_a   1.000
_cell.length_b   1.000
_cell.length_c   1.000
_cell.angle_alpha   90.00
_cell.angle_beta   90.00
_cell.angle_gamma   90.00
#
_symmetry.space_group_name_H-M   'P 1'
#
loop_
_entity.id
_entity.type
_entity.pdbx_description
1 polymer ?
#
loop_
_entity_poly.entity_id
_entity_poly.type
_entity_poly.pdbx_seq_one_letter_code
_entity_poly.pdbx_strand_id
1 'polypeptide(L)'
;RGFIPVDQQMRTNINHIFAIGDIVGQPMLAHKAVHEGHVAAEAAAGQKSYFDAKQIPSVAYTDPEVAWAGLTEEQCKAQGIAYEKGLFPWAASGRAIANGRDEGFTKLLFDASTHRIIGGGIVGTNAGDLIGEVCLAIEMGADSVDIGKTIHPHPTLGESVGLAAEAHHGSCTDLPPSKKR
;
A
#
# COMPACT_ATOMS: atom_id res chain seq x y z
N ARG A 1 2.32 22.57 -18.21
CA ARG A 1 1.90 22.19 -16.83
C ARG A 1 2.96 22.51 -15.76
N GLY A 2 4.06 23.21 -16.05
CA GLY A 2 4.99 23.72 -15.01
C GLY A 2 5.93 22.71 -14.35
N PHE A 3 5.75 21.40 -14.57
CA PHE A 3 6.66 20.37 -14.04
C PHE A 3 8.04 20.38 -14.71
N ILE A 4 9.04 19.98 -13.94
CA ILE A 4 10.40 19.69 -14.40
C ILE A 4 10.56 18.16 -14.45
N PRO A 5 10.54 17.53 -15.64
CA PRO A 5 10.72 16.08 -15.73
C PRO A 5 12.15 15.69 -15.32
N VAL A 6 12.26 14.53 -14.68
CA VAL A 6 13.53 13.97 -14.23
C VAL A 6 13.67 12.50 -14.62
N ASP A 7 14.90 12.01 -14.67
CA ASP A 7 15.20 10.57 -14.78
C ASP A 7 15.10 9.86 -13.41
N GLN A 8 15.36 8.55 -13.36
CA GLN A 8 15.31 7.78 -12.11
C GLN A 8 16.39 8.17 -11.08
N GLN A 9 17.43 8.92 -11.46
CA GLN A 9 18.42 9.49 -10.54
C GLN A 9 18.08 10.94 -10.13
N MET A 10 16.85 11.38 -10.44
CA MET A 10 16.33 12.72 -10.15
C MET A 10 17.05 13.84 -10.93
N ARG A 11 17.75 13.52 -12.01
CA ARG A 11 18.42 14.52 -12.86
C ARG A 11 17.42 15.12 -13.84
N THR A 12 17.54 16.42 -14.06
CA THR A 12 16.84 17.12 -15.15
C THR A 12 17.48 16.79 -16.50
N ASN A 13 17.05 17.46 -17.58
CA ASN A 13 17.75 17.41 -18.87
C ASN A 13 19.18 18.00 -18.83
N ILE A 14 19.58 18.64 -17.73
CA ILE A 14 20.96 19.09 -17.47
C ILE A 14 21.56 18.19 -16.39
N ASN A 15 22.55 17.36 -16.76
CA ASN A 15 23.05 16.23 -15.93
C ASN A 15 23.52 16.56 -14.50
N HIS A 16 23.88 17.81 -14.22
CA HIS A 16 24.36 18.25 -12.90
C HIS A 16 23.31 19.06 -12.11
N ILE A 17 22.10 19.21 -12.65
CA ILE A 17 20.97 19.89 -12.01
C ILE A 17 19.91 18.83 -11.72
N PHE A 18 19.49 18.76 -10.46
CA PHE A 18 18.47 17.83 -9.95
C PHE A 18 17.16 18.58 -9.65
N ALA A 19 16.04 17.85 -9.68
CA ALA A 19 14.75 18.33 -9.20
C ALA A 19 14.05 17.21 -8.44
N ILE A 20 13.28 17.55 -7.41
CA ILE A 20 12.58 16.59 -6.53
C ILE A 20 11.23 17.16 -6.07
N GLY A 21 10.37 16.31 -5.54
CA GLY A 21 9.12 16.66 -4.88
C GLY A 21 8.00 17.04 -5.83
N ASP A 22 7.17 17.98 -5.43
CA ASP A 22 5.95 18.32 -6.17
C ASP A 22 6.22 18.88 -7.57
N ILE A 23 7.40 19.51 -7.77
CA ILE A 23 7.77 20.10 -9.05
C ILE A 23 8.10 19.06 -10.13
N VAL A 24 8.36 17.79 -9.77
CA VAL A 24 8.71 16.75 -10.74
C VAL A 24 7.51 15.91 -11.21
N GLY A 25 6.38 15.98 -10.50
CA GLY A 25 5.15 15.30 -10.91
C GLY A 25 4.30 14.79 -9.76
N GLN A 26 3.25 14.06 -10.13
CA GLN A 26 2.34 13.39 -9.19
C GLN A 26 2.94 12.06 -8.68
N PRO A 27 2.54 11.57 -7.49
CA PRO A 27 1.72 12.26 -6.49
C PRO A 27 2.49 13.36 -5.73
N MET A 28 1.81 14.45 -5.34
CA MET A 28 2.38 15.55 -4.56
C MET A 28 2.32 15.25 -3.06
N LEU A 29 3.32 14.53 -2.55
CA LEU A 29 3.35 14.01 -1.18
C LEU A 29 4.74 14.17 -0.56
N ALA A 30 4.77 14.53 0.73
CA ALA A 30 6.01 14.84 1.43
C ALA A 30 6.97 13.64 1.49
N HIS A 31 6.48 12.44 1.78
CA HIS A 31 7.31 11.22 1.82
C HIS A 31 7.90 10.85 0.46
N LYS A 32 7.19 11.12 -0.65
CA LYS A 32 7.79 11.01 -1.99
C LYS A 32 8.98 11.97 -2.12
N ALA A 33 8.76 13.25 -1.81
CA ALA A 33 9.78 14.29 -1.93
C ALA A 33 11.05 14.00 -1.09
N VAL A 34 10.87 13.46 0.12
CA VAL A 34 11.98 13.06 1.00
C VAL A 34 12.82 11.95 0.36
N HIS A 35 12.18 10.89 -0.15
CA HIS A 35 12.89 9.77 -0.76
C HIS A 35 13.57 10.17 -2.09
N GLU A 36 12.90 10.96 -2.93
CA GLU A 36 13.51 11.57 -4.13
C GLU A 36 14.74 12.42 -3.74
N GLY A 37 14.65 13.18 -2.64
CA GLY A 37 15.77 13.97 -2.10
C GLY A 37 16.98 13.14 -1.70
N HIS A 38 16.78 12.00 -1.05
CA HIS A 38 17.87 11.08 -0.72
C HIS A 38 18.56 10.54 -1.98
N VAL A 39 17.79 10.07 -2.97
CA VAL A 39 18.32 9.58 -4.25
C VAL A 39 19.12 10.65 -4.98
N ALA A 40 18.59 11.88 -5.05
CA ALA A 40 19.28 13.00 -5.69
C ALA A 40 20.62 13.31 -5.00
N ALA A 41 20.64 13.32 -3.66
CA ALA A 41 21.85 13.58 -2.88
C ALA A 41 22.90 12.47 -3.07
N GLU A 42 22.49 11.20 -3.04
CA GLU A 42 23.37 10.04 -3.28
C GLU A 42 23.94 10.05 -4.71
N ALA A 43 23.10 10.33 -5.72
CA ALA A 43 23.51 10.44 -7.10
C ALA A 43 24.48 11.62 -7.33
N ALA A 44 24.25 12.76 -6.66
CA ALA A 44 25.17 13.90 -6.67
C ALA A 44 26.52 13.56 -6.02
N ALA A 45 26.53 12.67 -5.02
CA ALA A 45 27.73 12.11 -4.42
C ALA A 45 28.42 11.01 -5.26
N GLY A 46 27.93 10.74 -6.47
CA GLY A 46 28.50 9.73 -7.39
C GLY A 46 28.04 8.30 -7.13
N GLN A 47 27.06 8.08 -6.25
CA GLN A 47 26.51 6.77 -5.99
C GLN A 47 25.51 6.35 -7.08
N LYS A 48 25.38 5.04 -7.29
CA LYS A 48 24.39 4.45 -8.20
C LYS A 48 23.04 4.29 -7.50
N SER A 49 22.42 5.42 -7.14
CA SER A 49 21.11 5.48 -6.49
C SER A 49 20.01 5.79 -7.51
N TYR A 50 18.84 5.17 -7.34
CA TYR A 50 17.70 5.27 -8.24
C TYR A 50 16.40 5.26 -7.45
N PHE A 51 15.44 6.09 -7.84
CA PHE A 51 14.10 6.11 -7.31
C PHE A 51 13.25 5.06 -8.07
N ASP A 52 13.20 3.85 -7.51
CA ASP A 52 12.47 2.68 -8.04
C ASP A 52 11.48 2.14 -7.00
N ALA A 53 10.60 3.01 -6.50
CA ALA A 53 9.56 2.64 -5.55
C ALA A 53 8.40 1.94 -6.28
N LYS A 54 8.03 0.73 -5.85
CA LYS A 54 6.89 0.00 -6.44
C LYS A 54 5.55 0.61 -6.04
N GLN A 55 5.54 1.31 -4.90
CA GLN A 55 4.36 1.99 -4.39
C GLN A 55 4.74 3.27 -3.66
N ILE A 56 3.81 4.22 -3.61
CA ILE A 56 3.86 5.39 -2.72
C ILE A 56 2.50 5.43 -2.01
N PRO A 57 2.45 5.38 -0.67
CA PRO A 57 1.17 5.38 0.05
C PRO A 57 0.50 6.74 -0.06
N SER A 58 -0.82 6.75 0.05
CA SER A 58 -1.65 7.94 0.17
C SER A 58 -2.59 7.78 1.36
N VAL A 59 -2.77 8.86 2.13
CA VAL A 59 -3.62 8.86 3.32
C VAL A 59 -4.44 10.14 3.34
N ALA A 60 -5.75 9.99 3.44
CA ALA A 60 -6.64 11.06 3.85
C ALA A 60 -6.86 10.93 5.37
N TYR A 61 -6.33 11.88 6.13
CA TYR A 61 -6.46 11.95 7.59
C TYR A 61 -7.83 12.51 8.03
N THR A 62 -8.90 11.94 7.47
CA THR A 62 -10.29 12.21 7.86
C THR A 62 -10.70 11.34 9.04
N ASP A 63 -11.96 11.44 9.48
CA ASP A 63 -12.53 10.53 10.47
C ASP A 63 -13.76 9.77 9.89
N PRO A 64 -13.66 8.46 9.59
CA PRO A 64 -12.44 7.63 9.65
C PRO A 64 -11.41 8.01 8.57
N GLU A 65 -10.16 7.56 8.76
CA GLU A 65 -9.09 7.75 7.78
C GLU A 65 -9.31 6.85 6.56
N VAL A 66 -8.74 7.25 5.43
CA VAL A 66 -8.68 6.45 4.20
C VAL A 66 -7.24 6.34 3.75
N ALA A 67 -6.64 5.16 3.89
CA ALA A 67 -5.26 4.90 3.51
C ALA A 67 -5.18 3.84 2.41
N TRP A 68 -4.28 4.01 1.44
CA TRP A 68 -4.02 3.01 0.40
C TRP A 68 -2.59 3.06 -0.10
N ALA A 69 -2.11 1.92 -0.61
CA ALA A 69 -0.79 1.76 -1.22
C ALA A 69 -0.89 0.80 -2.41
N GLY A 70 -0.01 0.99 -3.40
CA GLY A 70 0.01 0.20 -4.63
C GLY A 70 -1.16 0.51 -5.57
N LEU A 71 -1.53 -0.48 -6.38
CA LEU A 71 -2.62 -0.36 -7.36
C LEU A 71 -3.99 -0.36 -6.68
N THR A 72 -4.90 0.46 -7.18
CA THR A 72 -6.32 0.42 -6.84
C THR A 72 -7.09 -0.48 -7.81
N GLU A 73 -8.29 -0.94 -7.42
CA GLU A 73 -9.17 -1.70 -8.32
C GLU A 73 -9.49 -0.94 -9.61
N GLU A 74 -9.61 0.39 -9.55
CA GLU A 74 -9.84 1.25 -10.71
C GLU A 74 -8.63 1.28 -11.64
N GLN A 75 -7.41 1.37 -11.08
CA GLN A 75 -6.17 1.30 -11.85
C GLN A 75 -6.00 -0.08 -12.48
N CYS A 76 -6.26 -1.17 -11.75
CA CYS A 76 -6.22 -2.52 -12.32
C CYS A 76 -7.18 -2.67 -13.50
N LYS A 77 -8.43 -2.20 -13.37
CA LYS A 77 -9.42 -2.22 -14.45
C LYS A 77 -8.97 -1.37 -15.65
N ALA A 78 -8.46 -0.17 -15.41
CA ALA A 78 -7.99 0.72 -16.48
C ALA A 78 -6.78 0.16 -17.23
N GLN A 79 -5.90 -0.59 -16.53
CA GLN A 79 -4.69 -1.19 -17.09
C GLN A 79 -4.89 -2.62 -17.62
N GLY A 80 -6.07 -3.22 -17.41
CA GLY A 80 -6.34 -4.61 -17.80
C GLY A 80 -5.60 -5.65 -16.95
N ILE A 81 -5.22 -5.30 -15.72
CA ILE A 81 -4.55 -6.22 -14.77
C ILE A 81 -5.62 -7.05 -14.07
N ALA A 82 -5.54 -8.37 -14.21
CA ALA A 82 -6.41 -9.30 -13.49
C ALA A 82 -5.97 -9.41 -12.03
N TYR A 83 -6.92 -9.26 -11.10
CA TYR A 83 -6.64 -9.30 -9.67
C TYR A 83 -7.70 -10.08 -8.89
N GLU A 84 -7.28 -10.62 -7.76
CA GLU A 84 -8.11 -11.24 -6.74
C GLU A 84 -8.13 -10.34 -5.48
N LYS A 85 -9.16 -10.48 -4.65
CA LYS A 85 -9.40 -9.57 -3.51
C LYS A 85 -9.55 -10.34 -2.20
N GLY A 86 -8.74 -9.98 -1.22
CA GLY A 86 -8.96 -10.26 0.20
C GLY A 86 -9.66 -9.08 0.88
N LEU A 87 -10.70 -9.33 1.68
CA LEU A 87 -11.38 -8.27 2.42
C LEU A 87 -11.79 -8.77 3.81
N PHE A 88 -11.39 -8.01 4.83
CA PHE A 88 -11.80 -8.23 6.21
C PHE A 88 -12.63 -7.03 6.71
N PRO A 89 -13.95 -7.20 6.95
CA PRO A 89 -14.79 -6.15 7.49
C PRO A 89 -14.50 -5.93 8.98
N TRP A 90 -14.38 -4.69 9.44
CA TRP A 90 -14.11 -4.41 10.86
C TRP A 90 -15.32 -4.65 11.77
N ALA A 91 -16.51 -4.86 11.20
CA ALA A 91 -17.66 -5.47 11.87
C ALA A 91 -17.39 -6.89 12.42
N ALA A 92 -16.31 -7.55 11.96
CA ALA A 92 -15.84 -8.83 12.50
C ALA A 92 -14.60 -8.66 13.41
N SER A 93 -14.08 -7.44 13.61
CA SER A 93 -12.95 -7.19 14.50
C SER A 93 -13.43 -6.91 15.92
N GLY A 94 -13.09 -7.79 16.86
CA GLY A 94 -13.34 -7.54 18.29
C GLY A 94 -12.73 -6.22 18.78
N ARG A 95 -11.55 -5.84 18.26
CA ARG A 95 -10.90 -4.57 18.60
C ARG A 95 -11.69 -3.36 18.08
N ALA A 96 -12.14 -3.39 16.83
CA ALA A 96 -12.90 -2.28 16.24
C ALA A 96 -14.25 -2.09 16.93
N ILE A 97 -14.96 -3.19 17.22
CA ILE A 97 -16.21 -3.17 17.99
C ILE A 97 -15.98 -2.59 19.38
N ALA A 98 -14.94 -3.02 20.09
CA ALA A 98 -14.61 -2.51 21.42
C ALA A 98 -14.27 -1.00 21.42
N ASN A 99 -13.73 -0.49 20.32
CA ASN A 99 -13.47 0.94 20.13
C ASN A 99 -14.73 1.72 19.68
N GLY A 100 -15.82 1.04 19.33
CA GLY A 100 -17.03 1.66 18.76
C GLY A 100 -16.83 2.19 17.33
N ARG A 101 -15.90 1.60 16.58
CA ARG A 101 -15.44 2.05 15.25
C ARG A 101 -15.41 0.92 14.22
N ASP A 102 -16.47 0.11 14.19
CA ASP A 102 -16.59 -1.09 13.36
C ASP A 102 -17.06 -0.84 11.92
N GLU A 103 -17.26 0.43 11.54
CA GLU A 103 -17.63 0.84 10.17
C GLU A 103 -16.52 0.62 9.12
N GLY A 104 -15.30 0.32 9.58
CA GLY A 104 -14.11 0.18 8.75
C GLY A 104 -13.97 -1.16 8.02
N PHE A 105 -12.89 -1.28 7.24
CA PHE A 105 -12.45 -2.54 6.64
C PHE A 105 -10.98 -2.47 6.20
N THR A 106 -10.37 -3.64 6.03
CA THR A 106 -9.08 -3.82 5.34
C THR A 106 -9.29 -4.61 4.07
N LYS A 107 -8.73 -4.13 2.96
CA LYS A 107 -8.80 -4.76 1.63
C LYS A 107 -7.40 -4.91 1.05
N LEU A 108 -7.09 -6.11 0.56
CA LEU A 108 -5.85 -6.42 -0.14
C LEU A 108 -6.17 -6.89 -1.56
N LEU A 109 -5.31 -6.53 -2.51
CA LEU A 109 -5.40 -6.90 -3.92
C LEU A 109 -4.18 -7.72 -4.31
N PHE A 110 -4.42 -8.89 -4.87
CA PHE A 110 -3.39 -9.82 -5.31
C PHE A 110 -3.46 -9.98 -6.83
N ASP A 111 -2.31 -10.02 -7.50
CA ASP A 111 -2.25 -10.32 -8.93
C ASP A 111 -2.74 -11.75 -9.17
N ALA A 112 -3.66 -11.94 -10.11
CA ALA A 112 -4.30 -13.24 -10.31
C ALA A 112 -3.37 -14.32 -10.87
N SER A 113 -2.22 -13.93 -11.45
CA SER A 113 -1.28 -14.86 -12.08
C SER A 113 -0.10 -15.21 -11.18
N THR A 114 0.40 -14.25 -10.41
CA THR A 114 1.58 -14.39 -9.56
C THR A 114 1.24 -14.53 -8.08
N HIS A 115 -0.01 -14.25 -7.70
CA HIS A 115 -0.53 -14.23 -6.33
C HIS A 115 0.15 -13.21 -5.41
N ARG A 116 1.00 -12.34 -5.96
CA ARG A 116 1.69 -11.29 -5.20
C ARG A 116 0.74 -10.16 -4.87
N ILE A 117 0.92 -9.56 -3.69
CA ILE A 117 0.21 -8.33 -3.35
C ILE A 117 0.63 -7.20 -4.29
N ILE A 118 -0.36 -6.54 -4.87
CA ILE A 118 -0.16 -5.41 -5.80
C ILE A 118 -0.81 -4.12 -5.29
N GLY A 119 -1.64 -4.21 -4.27
CA GLY A 119 -2.24 -3.05 -3.62
C GLY A 119 -3.01 -3.40 -2.37
N GLY A 120 -3.34 -2.38 -1.58
CA GLY A 120 -4.21 -2.52 -0.43
C GLY A 120 -4.79 -1.19 0.00
N GLY A 121 -5.92 -1.24 0.69
CA GLY A 121 -6.62 -0.08 1.20
C GLY A 121 -7.29 -0.38 2.53
N ILE A 122 -7.28 0.60 3.42
CA ILE A 122 -7.82 0.52 4.77
C ILE A 122 -8.68 1.77 4.98
N VAL A 123 -9.90 1.54 5.47
CA VAL A 123 -10.80 2.60 5.94
C VAL A 123 -11.06 2.34 7.41
N GLY A 124 -10.77 3.31 8.28
CA GLY A 124 -10.96 3.16 9.71
C GLY A 124 -10.06 4.07 10.55
N THR A 125 -10.19 3.98 11.87
CA THR A 125 -9.27 4.65 12.79
C THR A 125 -7.85 4.10 12.64
N ASN A 126 -6.84 4.96 12.65
CA ASN A 126 -5.42 4.59 12.49
C ASN A 126 -5.08 3.91 11.16
N ALA A 127 -5.90 4.02 10.10
CA ALA A 127 -5.62 3.39 8.81
C ALA A 127 -4.26 3.80 8.22
N GLY A 128 -3.86 5.06 8.41
CA GLY A 128 -2.56 5.59 7.99
C GLY A 128 -1.37 4.95 8.70
N ASP A 129 -1.54 4.51 9.96
CA ASP A 129 -0.49 3.77 10.68
C ASP A 129 -0.38 2.31 10.19
N LEU A 130 -1.51 1.71 9.82
CA LEU A 130 -1.59 0.31 9.39
C LEU A 130 -1.08 0.10 7.95
N ILE A 131 -1.17 1.10 7.08
CA ILE A 131 -0.80 0.95 5.65
C ILE A 131 0.68 0.64 5.44
N GLY A 132 1.54 0.94 6.43
CA GLY A 132 2.98 0.67 6.36
C GLY A 132 3.32 -0.81 6.15
N GLU A 133 2.54 -1.75 6.72
CA GLU A 133 2.75 -3.18 6.49
C GLU A 133 2.43 -3.58 5.04
N VAL A 134 1.35 -3.02 4.47
CA VAL A 134 0.97 -3.24 3.07
C VAL A 134 2.04 -2.69 2.13
N CYS A 135 2.58 -1.50 2.43
CA CYS A 135 3.71 -0.92 1.70
C CYS A 135 4.90 -1.89 1.67
N LEU A 136 5.30 -2.42 2.83
CA LEU A 136 6.40 -3.35 2.94
C LEU A 136 6.13 -4.66 2.18
N ALA A 137 4.92 -5.21 2.30
CA ALA A 137 4.53 -6.44 1.63
C ALA A 137 4.61 -6.33 0.10
N ILE A 138 4.21 -5.18 -0.47
CA ILE A 138 4.33 -4.89 -1.91
C ILE A 138 5.80 -4.78 -2.32
N GLU A 139 6.62 -4.08 -1.53
CA GLU A 139 8.05 -3.92 -1.82
C GLU A 139 8.79 -5.27 -1.82
N MET A 140 8.48 -6.12 -0.84
CA MET A 140 8.99 -7.50 -0.75
C MET A 140 8.40 -8.44 -1.80
N GLY A 141 7.30 -8.04 -2.45
CA GLY A 141 6.57 -8.85 -3.40
C GLY A 141 6.01 -10.12 -2.78
N ALA A 142 5.52 -10.02 -1.54
CA ALA A 142 4.91 -11.08 -0.76
C ALA A 142 3.62 -11.59 -1.41
N ASP A 143 3.23 -12.82 -1.12
CA ASP A 143 1.93 -13.37 -1.49
C ASP A 143 0.93 -13.38 -0.31
N SER A 144 -0.30 -13.83 -0.57
CA SER A 144 -1.33 -13.89 0.49
C SER A 144 -0.99 -14.88 1.62
N VAL A 145 -0.17 -15.90 1.36
CA VAL A 145 0.24 -16.89 2.37
C VAL A 145 1.32 -16.33 3.27
N ASP A 146 2.27 -15.57 2.74
CA ASP A 146 3.29 -14.86 3.53
C ASP A 146 2.63 -13.94 4.58
N ILE A 147 1.64 -13.16 4.13
CA ILE A 147 0.91 -12.23 5.01
C ILE A 147 0.01 -13.01 5.97
N GLY A 148 -0.80 -13.95 5.47
CA GLY A 148 -1.76 -14.70 6.29
C GLY A 148 -1.14 -15.64 7.32
N LYS A 149 0.09 -16.12 7.10
CA LYS A 149 0.81 -16.96 8.09
C LYS A 149 1.66 -16.16 9.08
N THR A 150 1.82 -14.86 8.86
CA THR A 150 2.43 -14.00 9.86
C THR A 150 1.50 -13.90 11.06
N ILE A 151 2.03 -14.13 12.27
CA ILE A 151 1.22 -14.07 13.49
C ILE A 151 1.11 -12.60 13.91
N HIS A 152 0.02 -11.95 13.53
CA HIS A 152 -0.33 -10.62 14.02
C HIS A 152 -0.82 -10.66 15.47
N PRO A 153 -0.54 -9.64 16.29
CA PRO A 153 -1.00 -9.58 17.67
C PRO A 153 -2.52 -9.37 17.76
N HIS A 154 -3.15 -10.04 18.73
CA HIS A 154 -4.59 -9.96 19.01
C HIS A 154 -4.87 -9.47 20.45
N PRO A 155 -5.91 -8.63 20.69
CA PRO A 155 -6.78 -7.97 19.71
C PRO A 155 -6.20 -6.63 19.24
N THR A 156 -6.00 -6.45 17.93
CA THR A 156 -5.54 -5.21 17.31
C THR A 156 -6.35 -4.82 16.07
N LEU A 157 -6.18 -3.59 15.57
CA LEU A 157 -6.65 -3.24 14.24
C LEU A 157 -5.70 -3.77 13.16
N GLY A 158 -4.40 -3.90 13.47
CA GLY A 158 -3.40 -4.36 12.50
C GLY A 158 -3.57 -5.81 12.06
N GLU A 159 -4.09 -6.69 12.91
CA GLU A 159 -4.37 -8.09 12.52
C GLU A 159 -5.34 -8.22 11.35
N SER A 160 -6.15 -7.19 11.03
CA SER A 160 -7.02 -7.23 9.86
C SER A 160 -6.26 -7.28 8.53
N VAL A 161 -4.97 -6.93 8.50
CA VAL A 161 -4.09 -7.17 7.33
C VAL A 161 -3.89 -8.67 7.11
N GLY A 162 -3.50 -9.41 8.15
CA GLY A 162 -3.40 -10.87 8.14
C GLY A 162 -4.74 -11.53 7.80
N LEU A 163 -5.81 -11.15 8.49
CA LEU A 163 -7.14 -11.73 8.28
C LEU A 163 -7.71 -11.43 6.89
N ALA A 164 -7.39 -10.28 6.27
CA ALA A 164 -7.76 -10.01 4.88
C ALA A 164 -7.00 -10.93 3.90
N ALA A 165 -5.76 -11.29 4.19
CA ALA A 165 -5.00 -12.27 3.41
C ALA A 165 -5.54 -13.70 3.61
N GLU A 166 -5.89 -14.08 4.84
CA GLU A 166 -6.56 -15.35 5.10
C GLU A 166 -7.93 -15.44 4.43
N ALA A 167 -8.67 -14.33 4.37
CA ALA A 167 -9.95 -14.25 3.67
C ALA A 167 -9.78 -14.45 2.15
N HIS A 168 -8.65 -14.01 1.59
CA HIS A 168 -8.30 -14.24 0.19
C HIS A 168 -8.09 -15.74 -0.10
N HIS A 169 -7.21 -16.41 0.65
CA HIS A 169 -6.90 -17.83 0.41
C HIS A 169 -7.85 -18.82 1.13
N GLY A 170 -8.88 -18.32 1.81
CA GLY A 170 -9.98 -19.09 2.35
C GLY A 170 -9.71 -19.83 3.66
N SER A 171 -8.76 -19.36 4.47
CA SER A 171 -8.49 -19.95 5.81
C SER A 171 -9.02 -19.11 6.97
N CYS A 172 -9.57 -17.91 6.72
CA CYS A 172 -10.04 -17.04 7.79
C CYS A 172 -11.19 -17.72 8.55
N THR A 173 -10.98 -17.93 9.85
CA THR A 173 -11.96 -18.59 10.73
C THR A 173 -12.84 -17.61 11.53
N ASP A 174 -12.52 -16.31 11.46
CA ASP A 174 -13.31 -15.22 12.05
C ASP A 174 -14.43 -14.73 11.13
N LEU A 175 -14.46 -15.20 9.89
CA LEU A 175 -15.51 -14.95 8.91
C LEU A 175 -16.25 -16.24 8.55
N PRO A 176 -17.52 -16.16 8.10
CA PRO A 176 -18.20 -17.30 7.53
C PRO A 176 -17.39 -17.92 6.37
N PRO A 177 -17.47 -19.25 6.15
CA PRO A 177 -16.73 -19.91 5.08
C PRO A 177 -17.04 -19.28 3.71
N SER A 178 -16.00 -18.92 2.97
CA SER A 178 -16.16 -18.44 1.60
C SER A 178 -16.61 -19.60 0.70
N LYS A 179 -17.68 -19.37 -0.09
CA LYS A 179 -18.07 -20.35 -1.13
C LYS A 179 -16.98 -20.35 -2.19
N LYS A 180 -16.25 -21.47 -2.35
CA LYS A 180 -15.42 -21.70 -3.54
C LYS A 180 -16.32 -21.56 -4.77
N ARG A 181 -16.06 -20.55 -5.60
CA ARG A 181 -16.66 -20.42 -6.94
C ARG A 181 -15.88 -21.27 -7.93
#